data_AF-A0A9D6SCR8-F1
#
_entry.id   AF-A0A9D6SCR8-F1
#
_cell.length_a   1.000
_cell.length_b   1.000
_cell.length_c   1.000
_cell.angle_alpha   90.00
_cell.angle_beta   90.00
_cell.angle_gamma   90.00
#
_symmetry.space_group_name_H-M   'P 1'
#
loop_
_entity.id
_entity.type
_entity.pdbx_description
1 polymer ?
#
loop_
_entity_poly.entity_id
_entity_poly.type
_entity_poly.pdbx_seq_one_letter_code
_entity_poly.pdbx_strand_id
1 'polypeptide(L)'
;MRAFFAVALPADVRQSLGALQSEWSRRTGGIRWVRTDSLHVTLRFLGAIEPQAAAALAAGLGARPAGVPPFLAEVRGAGWFPEGGAPR
;
A
#
# COMPACT_ATOMS: atom_id res chain seq x y z
N MET A 1 -7.77 -13.69 10.50
CA MET A 1 -6.93 -12.48 10.27
C MET A 1 -7.44 -11.69 9.08
N ARG A 2 -7.11 -10.40 8.90
CA ARG A 2 -7.38 -9.67 7.64
C ARG A 2 -6.13 -9.65 6.77
N ALA A 3 -6.25 -9.93 5.48
CA ALA A 3 -5.10 -10.03 4.57
C ALA A 3 -5.33 -9.35 3.22
N PHE A 4 -4.22 -9.04 2.55
CA PHE A 4 -4.16 -8.46 1.22
C PHE A 4 -2.79 -8.75 0.59
N PHE A 5 -2.69 -8.64 -0.74
CA PHE A 5 -1.42 -8.62 -1.46
C PHE A 5 -0.99 -7.17 -1.71
N ALA A 6 0.30 -6.90 -1.57
CA ALA A 6 0.85 -5.56 -1.78
C ALA A 6 2.26 -5.60 -2.34
N VAL A 7 2.64 -4.50 -2.99
CA VAL A 7 4.02 -4.19 -3.36
C VAL A 7 4.60 -3.28 -2.29
N ALA A 8 5.69 -3.73 -1.67
CA ALA A 8 6.48 -2.89 -0.77
C ALA A 8 7.18 -1.79 -1.57
N LEU A 9 7.13 -0.56 -1.08
CA LEU A 9 7.81 0.55 -1.73
C LEU A 9 9.32 0.48 -1.45
N PRO A 10 10.19 0.78 -2.43
CA PRO A 10 11.62 0.99 -2.20
C PRO A 10 11.91 2.06 -1.12
N ALA A 11 13.08 1.96 -0.46
CA ALA A 11 13.39 2.77 0.72
C ALA A 11 13.46 4.27 0.41
N ASP A 12 14.02 4.64 -0.74
CA ASP A 12 14.05 5.99 -1.30
C ASP A 12 12.63 6.55 -1.51
N VAL A 13 11.75 5.77 -2.15
CA VAL A 13 10.34 6.17 -2.36
C VAL A 13 9.62 6.39 -1.03
N ARG A 14 9.82 5.49 -0.05
CA ARG A 14 9.24 5.66 1.31
C ARG A 14 9.75 6.92 2.00
N GLN A 15 11.04 7.24 1.88
CA GLN A 15 11.62 8.45 2.46
C GLN A 15 11.05 9.72 1.84
N SER A 16 10.96 9.78 0.51
CA SER A 16 10.37 10.92 -0.20
C SER A 16 8.90 11.13 0.18
N LEU A 17 8.11 10.07 0.25
CA LEU A 17 6.71 10.16 0.71
C LEU A 17 6.61 10.55 2.19
N GLY A 18 7.49 10.03 3.05
CA GLY A 18 7.53 10.39 4.47
C GLY A 18 7.83 11.87 4.70
N ALA A 19 8.72 12.46 3.89
CA ALA A 19 8.99 13.90 3.93
C ALA A 19 7.74 14.72 3.55
N LEU A 20 7.04 14.33 2.48
CA LEU A 20 5.78 14.96 2.07
C LEU A 20 4.69 14.85 3.14
N GLN A 21 4.48 13.66 3.71
CA GLN A 21 3.53 13.46 4.82
C GLN A 21 3.88 14.34 6.02
N SER A 22 5.17 14.44 6.37
CA SER A 22 5.63 15.29 7.47
C SER A 22 5.35 16.76 7.22
N GLU A 23 5.52 17.23 5.99
CA GLU A 23 5.17 18.60 5.60
C GLU A 23 3.66 18.87 5.69
N TRP A 24 2.85 17.99 5.11
CA TRP A 24 1.40 18.17 5.03
C TRP A 24 0.72 18.01 6.39
N SER A 25 1.17 17.06 7.20
CA SER A 25 0.61 16.84 8.55
C SER A 25 0.70 18.08 9.45
N ARG A 26 1.72 18.93 9.28
CA ARG A 26 1.83 20.20 10.00
C ARG A 26 0.82 21.26 9.55
N ARG A 27 0.25 21.11 8.35
CA ARG A 27 -0.69 22.06 7.72
C ARG A 27 -2.14 21.57 7.73
N THR A 28 -2.37 20.30 8.09
CA THR A 28 -3.70 19.67 8.04
C THR A 28 -4.12 19.17 9.43
N GLY A 29 -5.31 19.53 9.87
CA GLY A 29 -5.96 18.95 11.06
C GLY A 29 -6.90 17.80 10.71
N GLY A 30 -7.17 16.90 11.67
CA GLY A 30 -8.19 15.84 11.52
C GLY A 30 -7.81 14.66 10.62
N ILE A 31 -6.59 14.64 10.07
CA ILE A 31 -6.10 13.55 9.22
C ILE A 31 -5.30 12.55 10.06
N ARG A 32 -5.66 11.27 9.98
CA ARG A 32 -4.85 10.16 10.51
C ARG A 32 -3.84 9.72 9.46
N TRP A 33 -2.58 10.09 9.65
CA TRP A 33 -1.50 9.71 8.74
C TRP A 33 -1.08 8.26 8.94
N VAL A 34 -0.89 7.54 7.83
CA VAL A 34 -0.33 6.18 7.83
C VAL A 34 1.16 6.25 8.17
N ARG A 35 1.65 5.31 8.99
CA ARG A 35 3.08 5.17 9.27
C ARG A 35 3.88 4.99 7.98
N THR A 36 4.98 5.72 7.84
CA THR A 36 5.85 5.67 6.66
C THR A 36 6.35 4.26 6.34
N ASP A 37 6.73 3.47 7.36
CA ASP A 37 7.17 2.08 7.17
C ASP A 37 6.06 1.12 6.70
N SER A 38 4.80 1.54 6.84
CA SER A 38 3.64 0.77 6.43
C SER A 38 3.10 1.21 5.07
N LEU A 39 3.74 2.15 4.37
CA LEU A 39 3.36 2.56 3.02
C LEU A 39 3.62 1.44 2.01
N HIS A 40 2.59 1.14 1.22
CA HIS A 40 2.60 0.09 0.20
C HIS A 40 1.57 0.40 -0.88
N VAL A 41 1.67 -0.28 -2.02
CA VAL A 41 0.62 -0.31 -3.04
C VAL A 41 -0.16 -1.61 -2.87
N THR A 42 -1.42 -1.52 -2.47
CA THR A 42 -2.30 -2.69 -2.38
C THR A 42 -2.68 -3.17 -3.77
N LEU A 43 -2.43 -4.45 -4.05
CA LEU A 43 -2.84 -5.11 -5.30
C LEU A 43 -4.23 -5.72 -5.18
N ARG A 44 -4.51 -6.40 -4.06
CA ARG A 44 -5.80 -7.09 -3.86
C ARG A 44 -6.11 -7.29 -2.39
N PHE A 45 -7.30 -6.87 -1.96
CA PHE A 45 -7.84 -7.20 -0.65
C PHE A 45 -8.43 -8.61 -0.65
N LEU A 46 -8.11 -9.39 0.38
CA LEU A 46 -8.64 -10.74 0.59
C LEU A 46 -9.72 -10.80 1.68
N GLY A 47 -9.84 -9.73 2.48
CA GLY A 47 -10.79 -9.69 3.59
C GLY A 47 -10.33 -10.54 4.76
N ALA A 48 -11.28 -11.14 5.47
CA ALA A 48 -11.00 -12.05 6.58
C ALA A 48 -10.72 -13.46 6.05
N ILE A 49 -9.55 -14.01 6.38
CA ILE A 49 -9.13 -15.36 6.02
C ILE A 49 -8.49 -16.07 7.22
N GLU A 50 -8.50 -17.41 7.16
CA GLU A 50 -7.82 -18.26 8.13
C GLU A 50 -6.30 -18.17 7.98
N PRO A 51 -5.52 -18.23 9.07
CA PRO A 51 -4.06 -18.17 9.01
C PRO A 51 -3.42 -19.24 8.11
N GLN A 52 -4.00 -20.45 8.09
CA GLN A 52 -3.52 -21.54 7.24
C GLN A 52 -3.72 -21.23 5.75
N ALA A 53 -4.83 -20.57 5.40
CA ALA A 53 -5.08 -20.12 4.03
C ALA A 53 -4.09 -19.02 3.62
N ALA A 54 -3.76 -18.09 4.53
CA ALA A 54 -2.74 -17.07 4.27
C ALA A 54 -1.36 -17.71 4.02
N ALA A 55 -0.96 -18.70 4.82
CA ALA A 55 0.30 -19.41 4.65
C ALA A 55 0.36 -20.18 3.32
N ALA A 56 -0.72 -20.87 2.94
CA ALA A 56 -0.82 -21.58 1.67
C ALA A 56 -0.72 -20.62 0.47
N LEU A 57 -1.39 -19.47 0.53
CA LEU A 57 -1.30 -18.42 -0.50
C LEU A 57 0.12 -17.87 -0.62
N ALA A 58 0.78 -17.61 0.50
CA ALA A 58 2.16 -17.11 0.51
C ALA A 58 3.15 -18.12 -0.12
N ALA A 59 2.99 -19.41 0.19
CA ALA A 59 3.81 -20.47 -0.41
C ALA A 59 3.60 -20.58 -1.93
N GLY A 60 2.36 -20.35 -2.41
CA GLY A 60 2.03 -20.41 -3.84
C GLY A 60 2.62 -19.26 -4.67
N LEU A 61 2.86 -18.08 -4.07
CA LEU A 61 3.38 -16.91 -4.80
C LEU A 61 4.77 -17.13 -5.40
N GLY A 62 5.63 -17.94 -4.76
CA GLY A 62 6.97 -18.23 -5.25
C GLY A 62 7.04 -19.38 -6.26
N ALA A 63 5.96 -20.14 -6.43
CA ALA A 63 5.97 -21.40 -7.17
C ALA A 63 5.76 -21.25 -8.68
N ARG A 64 5.29 -20.09 -9.15
CA ARG A 64 5.01 -19.87 -10.58
C ARG A 64 5.42 -18.46 -11.02
N PRO A 65 6.06 -18.30 -12.19
CA PRO A 65 6.25 -16.99 -12.79
C PRO A 65 4.88 -16.33 -12.97
N ALA A 66 4.72 -15.08 -12.51
CA ALA A 66 3.45 -14.37 -12.51
C ALA A 66 2.87 -14.06 -13.91
N GLY A 67 3.55 -14.50 -14.99
CA GLY A 67 3.23 -14.15 -16.38
C GLY A 67 3.47 -12.67 -16.71
N VAL A 68 3.86 -11.87 -15.72
CA VAL A 68 4.14 -10.44 -15.83
C VAL A 68 5.63 -10.21 -15.55
N PRO A 69 6.40 -9.67 -16.51
CA PRO A 69 7.80 -9.33 -16.27
C PRO A 69 7.91 -8.13 -15.30
N PRO A 70 9.06 -7.96 -14.62
CA PRO A 70 9.34 -6.75 -13.86
C PRO A 70 9.18 -5.49 -14.73
N PHE A 71 8.65 -4.43 -14.15
CA PHE A 71 8.41 -3.16 -14.83
C PHE A 71 8.75 -1.96 -13.93
N LEU A 72 8.96 -0.81 -14.56
CA LEU A 72 9.16 0.46 -13.87
C LEU A 72 7.82 1.13 -13.59
N ALA A 73 7.68 1.69 -12.40
CA ALA A 73 6.53 2.48 -12.00
C ALA A 73 6.99 3.79 -11.35
N GLU A 74 6.21 4.85 -11.53
CA GLU A 74 6.45 6.17 -10.96
C GLU A 74 5.31 6.53 -10.02
N VAL A 75 5.64 7.09 -8.86
CA VAL A 75 4.66 7.70 -7.96
C VAL A 75 4.54 9.18 -8.31
N ARG A 76 3.36 9.59 -8.79
CA ARG A 76 3.12 10.96 -9.26
C ARG A 76 1.77 11.51 -8.83
N GLY A 77 1.80 12.73 -8.30
CA GLY A 77 0.61 13.46 -7.87
C GLY A 77 0.02 12.94 -6.56
N ALA A 78 -1.04 13.60 -6.10
CA ALA A 78 -1.85 13.18 -4.98
C ALA A 78 -3.32 13.53 -5.27
N GLY A 79 -4.23 12.76 -4.68
CA GLY A 79 -5.67 12.94 -4.82
C GLY A 79 -6.41 12.45 -3.57
N TRP A 80 -7.73 12.49 -3.62
CA TRP A 80 -8.60 12.06 -2.52
C TRP A 80 -9.69 11.13 -3.04
N PHE A 81 -10.28 10.35 -2.13
CA PHE A 81 -11.38 9.44 -2.43
C PHE A 81 -12.41 9.50 -1.29
N PRO A 82 -13.73 9.49 -1.60
CA PRO A 82 -14.33 9.49 -2.94
C PRO A 82 -14.23 10.86 -3.64
N GLU A 83 -14.27 10.88 -4.97
CA GLU A 83 -14.37 12.12 -5.75
C GLU A 83 -15.69 12.83 -5.41
N GLY A 84 -15.63 13.99 -4.73
CA GLY A 84 -16.79 14.83 -4.42
C GLY A 84 -17.55 14.52 -3.12
N GLY A 85 -17.01 13.65 -2.25
CA GLY A 85 -17.66 13.32 -0.97
C GLY A 85 -16.72 13.43 0.24
N ALA A 86 -17.30 13.43 1.43
CA ALA A 86 -16.52 13.36 2.66
C ALA A 86 -15.80 11.99 2.75
N PRO A 87 -14.52 11.95 3.15
CA PRO A 87 -13.81 10.70 3.43
C PRO A 87 -14.54 9.94 4.55
N ARG A 88 -14.60 8.61 4.45
CA ARG A 88 -15.13 7.72 5.49
C ARG A 88 -14.06 7.30 6.48
#